data_AF-A0A927EZL1-F1
#
_entry.id   AF-A0A927EZL1-F1
#
_cell.length_a   1.000
_cell.length_b   1.000
_cell.length_c   1.000
_cell.angle_alpha   90.00
_cell.angle_beta   90.00
_cell.angle_gamma   90.00
#
_symmetry.space_group_name_H-M   'P 1'
#
loop_
_entity.id
_entity.type
_entity.pdbx_description
1 polymer ?
#
loop_
_entity_poly.entity_id
_entity_poly.type
_entity_poly.pdbx_seq_one_letter_code
_entity_poly.pdbx_strand_id
1 'polypeptide(L)' 'MFGKKTARYEAEVDLRTADGRHVTYRGDGIGPADKPGDELLDGAEAAALAAEPGARILRSRARRA' A
#
# COMPACT_ATOMS: atom_id res chain seq x y z
N MET A 1 -11.76 26.85 9.98
CA MET A 1 -10.99 26.13 8.94
C MET A 1 -10.39 24.88 9.57
N PHE A 2 -10.97 23.70 9.36
CA PHE A 2 -10.32 22.45 9.75
C PHE A 2 -9.36 22.08 8.62
N GLY A 3 -8.08 22.45 8.74
CA GLY A 3 -7.05 21.92 7.86
C GLY A 3 -7.02 20.40 8.04
N LYS A 4 -7.37 19.65 6.99
CA LYS A 4 -7.14 18.20 6.97
C LYS A 4 -5.66 17.99 7.21
N LYS A 5 -5.29 17.54 8.42
CA LYS A 5 -3.91 17.17 8.71
C LYS A 5 -3.58 16.02 7.78
N THR A 6 -2.58 16.18 6.95
CA THR A 6 -2.04 15.09 6.13
C THR A 6 -0.83 14.51 6.85
N ALA A 7 -0.70 13.18 6.86
CA ALA A 7 0.48 12.49 7.36
C ALA A 7 1.15 11.74 6.21
N ARG A 8 2.45 11.50 6.34
CA ARG A 8 3.18 10.62 5.44
C ARG A 8 3.02 9.19 5.92
N TYR A 9 2.82 8.29 4.99
CA TYR A 9 2.66 6.86 5.25
C TYR A 9 3.59 6.08 4.36
N GLU A 10 4.05 4.94 4.87
CA GLU A 10 4.74 3.93 4.11
C GLU A 10 3.92 2.65 4.15
N ALA A 11 3.59 2.13 2.97
CA ALA A 11 2.93 0.85 2.76
C ALA A 11 3.94 -0.14 2.16
N GLU A 12 3.93 -1.36 2.66
CA GLU A 12 4.67 -2.49 2.10
C GLU A 12 3.65 -3.58 1.74
N VAL A 13 3.70 -4.07 0.50
CA VAL A 13 2.85 -5.13 -0.03
C VAL A 13 3.74 -6.23 -0.57
N ASP A 14 3.71 -7.38 0.10
CA ASP A 14 4.37 -8.60 -0.33
C ASP A 14 3.43 -9.36 -1.26
N LEU A 15 3.91 -9.68 -2.46
CA LEU A 15 3.14 -10.38 -3.48
C LEU A 15 3.95 -11.52 -4.10
N ARG A 16 3.24 -12.57 -4.51
CA ARG A 16 3.78 -13.63 -5.35
C ARG A 16 3.31 -13.41 -6.77
N THR A 17 4.24 -13.17 -7.67
CA THR A 17 3.98 -12.98 -9.11
C THR A 17 3.48 -14.27 -9.76
N ALA A 18 2.91 -14.15 -10.95
CA ALA A 18 2.36 -15.30 -11.69
C ALA A 18 3.42 -16.37 -12.04
N ASP A 19 4.68 -15.97 -12.18
CA ASP A 19 5.82 -16.86 -12.40
C ASP A 19 6.39 -17.48 -11.10
N GLY A 20 5.75 -17.21 -9.96
CA GLY A 20 6.10 -17.77 -8.66
C GLY A 20 7.15 -17.00 -7.86
N ARG A 21 7.68 -15.89 -8.39
CA ARG A 21 8.63 -15.04 -7.64
C ARG A 21 7.94 -14.29 -6.50
N HIS A 22 8.69 -14.02 -5.43
CA HIS A 22 8.25 -13.16 -4.34
C HIS A 22 8.81 -11.75 -4.59
N VAL A 23 7.93 -10.76 -4.62
CA VAL A 23 8.25 -9.34 -4.79
C VAL A 23 7.63 -8.56 -3.63
N THR A 24 8.37 -7.59 -3.09
CA THR A 24 7.85 -6.64 -2.10
C THR A 24 7.75 -5.27 -2.75
N TYR A 25 6.52 -4.76 -2.89
CA TYR A 25 6.26 -3.39 -3.30
C TYR A 25 6.25 -2.47 -2.08
N ARG A 26 6.96 -1.34 -2.18
CA ARG A 26 6.90 -0.27 -1.19
C ARG A 26 6.29 0.97 -1.83
N GLY A 27 5.26 1.52 -1.21
CA GLY A 27 4.65 2.78 -1.61
C GLY A 27 4.71 3.77 -0.47
N ASP A 28 5.27 4.94 -0.70
CA ASP A 28 5.12 6.08 0.21
C ASP A 28 4.05 7.04 -0.32
N GLY A 29 3.21 7.54 0.57
CA GLY A 29 2.07 8.37 0.20
C GLY A 29 1.73 9.42 1.24
N ILE A 30 1.09 10.50 0.79
CA ILE A 30 0.52 11.51 1.68
C ILE A 30 -0.98 11.25 1.77
N GLY A 31 -1.43 10.86 2.96
CA GLY A 31 -2.83 10.57 3.25
C GLY A 31 -3.38 11.48 4.34
N PRO A 32 -4.71 11.60 4.47
CA PRO A 32 -5.32 12.23 5.63
C PRO A 32 -4.90 11.50 6.93
N ALA A 33 -4.37 12.26 7.89
CA ALA A 33 -3.81 11.78 9.16
C ALA A 33 -4.86 11.06 10.04
N ASP A 34 -6.13 11.36 9.79
CA ASP A 34 -7.33 10.86 10.43
C ASP A 34 -7.87 9.57 9.80
N LYS A 35 -7.38 9.14 8.62
CA LYS A 35 -7.78 7.87 8.04
C LYS A 35 -7.02 6.68 8.64
N PRO A 36 -7.71 5.54 8.85
CA PRO A 36 -7.06 4.29 9.24
C PRO A 36 -6.11 3.83 8.13
N GLY A 37 -4.99 3.21 8.53
CA GLY A 37 -3.97 2.73 7.59
C GLY A 37 -4.49 1.73 6.56
N ASP A 38 -5.61 1.07 6.85
CA ASP A 38 -6.24 0.06 5.98
C ASP A 38 -6.73 0.67 4.66
N GLU A 39 -7.30 1.88 4.67
CA GLU A 39 -7.76 2.51 3.42
C GLU A 39 -6.60 2.93 2.50
N LEU A 40 -5.40 3.12 3.07
CA LEU A 40 -4.18 3.36 2.30
C LEU A 40 -3.61 2.06 1.73
N LEU A 41 -3.85 0.92 2.40
CA LEU A 41 -3.44 -0.39 1.91
C LEU A 41 -4.22 -0.77 0.65
N ASP A 42 -5.53 -0.50 0.59
CA ASP A 42 -6.35 -0.81 -0.58
C ASP A 42 -5.76 -0.18 -1.87
N GLY A 43 -5.32 1.07 -1.78
CA GLY A 43 -4.67 1.77 -2.90
C GLY A 43 -3.31 1.18 -3.28
N ALA A 44 -2.49 0.85 -2.28
CA ALA A 44 -1.17 0.25 -2.50
C ALA A 44 -1.26 -1.17 -3.08
N GLU A 45 -2.22 -1.97 -2.59
CA GLU A 45 -2.52 -3.31 -3.07
C GLU A 45 -3.03 -3.28 -4.52
N ALA A 46 -3.97 -2.39 -4.84
CA ALA A 46 -4.46 -2.21 -6.19
C ALA A 46 -3.36 -1.80 -7.17
N ALA A 47 -2.48 -0.87 -6.76
CA ALA A 47 -1.33 -0.46 -7.57
C ALA A 47 -0.34 -1.61 -7.78
N ALA A 48 -0.07 -2.40 -6.74
CA ALA A 48 0.82 -3.55 -6.81
C ALA A 48 0.27 -4.65 -7.75
N LEU A 49 -1.03 -4.93 -7.70
CA LEU A 49 -1.70 -5.87 -8.60
C LEU A 49 -1.78 -5.35 -10.04
N ALA A 50 -1.92 -4.04 -10.24
CA ALA A 50 -1.87 -3.44 -11.57
C ALA A 50 -0.47 -3.52 -12.20
N ALA A 51 0.58 -3.38 -11.39
CA ALA A 51 1.97 -3.52 -11.82
C ALA A 51 2.35 -4.98 -12.12
N GLU A 52 1.78 -5.93 -11.38
CA GLU A 52 2.02 -7.37 -11.54
C GLU A 52 0.70 -8.12 -11.82
N PRO A 53 0.17 -8.06 -13.05
CA PRO A 53 -1.07 -8.74 -13.40
C PRO A 53 -0.99 -10.26 -13.16
N GLY A 54 -1.94 -10.79 -12.38
CA GLY A 54 -1.96 -12.21 -12.01
C GLY A 54 -1.10 -12.55 -10.79
N ALA A 55 -0.48 -11.57 -10.15
CA ALA A 55 0.11 -11.75 -8.83
C ALA A 55 -0.95 -11.96 -7.74
N ARG A 56 -0.54 -12.56 -6.64
CA ARG A 56 -1.35 -12.74 -5.44
C ARG A 56 -0.67 -12.05 -4.27
N ILE A 57 -1.41 -11.20 -3.57
CA ILE A 57 -0.94 -10.58 -2.32
C ILE A 57 -0.80 -11.67 -1.25
N LEU A 58 0.36 -11.69 -0.62
CA LEU A 58 0.67 -12.57 0.50
C LEU A 58 0.47 -11.84 1.84
N ARG A 59 0.90 -10.57 1.89
CA ARG A 59 0.84 -9.73 3.09
C ARG A 59 0.86 -8.26 2.70
N SER A 60 0.20 -7.43 3.49
CA SER A 60 0.31 -5.98 3.40
C SER A 60 0.45 -5.36 4.78
N ARG A 61 1.15 -4.23 4.87
CA ARG A 61 1.32 -3.45 6.10
C ARG A 61 1.45 -1.97 5.77
N ALA A 62 0.74 -1.12 6.50
CA ALA A 62 0.93 0.33 6.43
C ALA A 62 1.41 0.85 7.78
N ARG A 63 2.34 1.80 7.75
CA ARG A 63 2.78 2.55 8.94
C ARG A 63 2.82 4.04 8.64
N ARG A 64 2.61 4.86 9.68
CA ARG A 64 2.91 6.30 9.62
C ARG A 64 4.43 6.49 9.61
N ALA A 65 4.92 7.38 8.77
CA ALA A 65 6.33 7.77 8.68
C ALA A 65 6.63 8.98 9.59
#